data_AF-A0A962K474-F1
#
_entry.id   AF-A0A962K474-F1
#
_cell.length_a   1.000
_cell.length_b   1.000
_cell.length_c   1.000
_cell.angle_alpha   90.00
_cell.angle_beta   90.00
_cell.angle_gamma   90.00
#
_symmetry.space_group_name_H-M   'P 1'
#
loop_
_entity.id
_entity.type
_entity.pdbx_description
1 polymer ?
#
loop_
_entity_poly.entity_id
_entity_poly.type
_entity_poly.pdbx_seq_one_letter_code
_entity_poly.pdbx_strand_id
1 'polypeptide(L)'
;MTDVCHRLQVSESLCVELVEYGIVSPVGPRPAEWTFDLEMLSSMQRAMRLHRDLELDWSGVALVTELLDEREQLRRENRILRRRLSRFVDDSLTE
;
A
#
# COMPACT_ATOMS: atom_id res chain seq x y z
N MET A 1 -4.65 -9.46 -16.21
CA MET A 1 -3.71 -10.43 -15.58
C MET A 1 -2.37 -10.55 -16.30
N THR A 2 -2.32 -10.93 -17.58
CA THR A 2 -1.07 -11.23 -18.31
C THR A 2 -0.01 -10.11 -18.27
N ASP A 3 -0.43 -8.85 -18.42
CA ASP A 3 0.49 -7.70 -18.39
C ASP A 3 1.16 -7.50 -17.02
N VAL A 4 0.45 -7.83 -15.94
CA VAL A 4 0.97 -7.71 -14.56
C VAL A 4 2.00 -8.78 -14.28
N CYS A 5 1.68 -10.03 -14.60
CA CYS A 5 2.61 -11.16 -14.46
C CYS A 5 3.92 -10.89 -15.22
N HIS A 6 3.81 -10.35 -16.44
CA HIS A 6 4.99 -9.99 -17.23
C HIS A 6 5.79 -8.82 -16.63
N ARG A 7 5.11 -7.72 -16.22
CA ARG A 7 5.78 -6.52 -15.69
C ARG A 7 6.45 -6.76 -14.35
N LEU A 8 5.83 -7.54 -13.47
CA LEU A 8 6.34 -7.81 -12.13
C LEU A 8 7.16 -9.09 -12.05
N GLN A 9 7.26 -9.86 -13.14
CA GLN A 9 7.89 -11.18 -13.18
C GLN A 9 7.35 -12.12 -12.10
N VAL A 10 6.04 -12.06 -11.86
CA VAL A 10 5.33 -12.88 -10.88
C VAL A 10 4.50 -13.95 -11.58
N SER A 11 4.31 -15.09 -10.94
CA SER A 11 3.38 -16.10 -11.42
C SER A 11 1.93 -15.65 -11.22
N GLU A 12 1.03 -16.21 -12.02
CA GLU A 12 -0.42 -16.00 -11.83
C GLU A 12 -0.89 -16.52 -10.46
N SER A 13 -0.33 -17.63 -9.97
CA SER A 13 -0.64 -18.16 -8.64
C SER A 13 -0.33 -17.16 -7.54
N LEU A 14 0.82 -16.50 -7.62
CA LEU A 14 1.23 -15.48 -6.67
C LEU A 14 0.32 -14.25 -6.76
N CYS A 15 -0.06 -13.81 -7.96
CA CYS A 15 -1.06 -12.74 -8.12
C CYS A 15 -2.38 -13.08 -7.43
N VAL A 16 -2.86 -14.32 -7.56
CA VAL A 16 -4.10 -14.77 -6.90
C VAL A 16 -3.93 -14.76 -5.39
N GLU A 17 -2.83 -15.30 -4.85
CA GLU A 17 -2.55 -15.25 -3.41
C GLU A 17 -2.57 -13.81 -2.88
N LEU A 18 -1.88 -12.88 -3.53
CA LEU A 18 -1.84 -11.48 -3.11
C LEU A 18 -3.25 -10.85 -3.06
N VAL A 19 -4.15 -11.25 -3.96
CA VAL A 19 -5.54 -10.80 -3.95
C VAL A 19 -6.34 -11.46 -2.83
N GLU A 20 -6.16 -12.76 -2.61
CA GLU A 20 -6.83 -13.52 -1.54
C GLU A 20 -6.47 -13.00 -0.15
N TYR A 21 -5.22 -12.62 0.07
CA TYR A 21 -4.77 -11.99 1.31
C TYR A 21 -5.10 -10.49 1.39
N GLY A 22 -5.80 -9.93 0.39
CA GLY A 22 -6.27 -8.54 0.40
C GLY A 22 -5.17 -7.49 0.22
N ILE A 23 -3.97 -7.89 -0.23
CA ILE A 23 -2.85 -6.97 -0.49
C ILE A 23 -3.19 -6.03 -1.66
N VAL A 24 -3.96 -6.52 -2.63
CA VAL A 24 -4.51 -5.75 -3.74
C VAL A 24 -5.91 -6.24 -4.09
N SER A 25 -6.76 -5.34 -4.62
CA SER A 25 -8.15 -5.64 -4.98
C SER A 25 -8.42 -5.25 -6.44
N PRO A 26 -8.02 -6.08 -7.42
CA PRO A 26 -8.23 -5.79 -8.83
C PRO A 26 -9.71 -5.79 -9.21
N VAL A 27 -10.03 -5.13 -10.33
CA VAL A 27 -11.39 -5.09 -10.87
C VAL A 27 -11.57 -6.23 -11.88
N GLY A 28 -12.63 -7.02 -11.70
CA GLY A 28 -13.05 -8.07 -12.62
C GLY A 28 -13.59 -9.31 -11.90
N PRO A 29 -14.46 -10.12 -12.55
CA PRO A 29 -15.14 -11.24 -11.89
C PRO A 29 -14.25 -12.48 -11.71
N ARG A 30 -13.14 -12.58 -12.45
CA ARG A 30 -12.27 -13.76 -12.49
C ARG A 30 -10.80 -13.36 -12.63
N PRO A 31 -9.84 -14.17 -12.16
CA PRO A 31 -8.40 -13.90 -12.29
C PRO A 31 -7.95 -13.51 -13.70
N ALA A 32 -8.42 -14.23 -14.73
CA ALA A 32 -8.08 -13.93 -16.12
C ALA A 32 -8.53 -12.54 -16.60
N GLU A 33 -9.62 -12.01 -16.02
CA GLU A 33 -10.24 -10.73 -16.37
C GLU A 33 -9.80 -9.58 -15.45
N TRP A 34 -8.96 -9.85 -14.44
CA TRP A 34 -8.50 -8.83 -13.51
C TRP A 34 -7.69 -7.74 -14.20
N THR A 35 -8.10 -6.50 -13.92
CA THR A 35 -7.38 -5.28 -14.27
C THR A 35 -6.78 -4.67 -13.01
N PHE A 36 -5.53 -4.25 -13.13
CA PHE A 36 -4.74 -3.66 -12.06
C PHE A 36 -4.27 -2.28 -12.50
N ASP A 37 -4.39 -1.30 -11.62
CA ASP A 37 -3.81 0.03 -11.85
C ASP A 37 -2.34 0.09 -11.38
N LEU A 38 -1.72 1.25 -11.58
CA LEU A 38 -0.34 1.50 -11.19
C LEU A 38 -0.11 1.44 -9.67
N GLU A 39 -1.09 1.83 -8.86
CA GLU A 39 -0.97 1.80 -7.41
C GLU A 39 -0.96 0.36 -6.90
N MET A 40 -1.82 -0.50 -7.44
CA MET A 40 -1.83 -1.93 -7.15
C MET A 40 -0.49 -2.58 -7.50
N LEU A 41 0.10 -2.24 -8.66
CA LEU A 41 1.42 -2.77 -9.03
C LEU A 41 2.52 -2.35 -8.03
N SER A 42 2.49 -1.10 -7.58
CA SER A 42 3.42 -0.60 -6.55
C SER A 42 3.22 -1.32 -5.21
N SER A 43 1.96 -1.54 -4.80
CA SER A 43 1.61 -2.27 -3.59
C SER A 43 2.07 -3.72 -3.63
N MET A 44 1.89 -4.42 -4.76
CA MET A 44 2.40 -5.78 -4.95
C MET A 44 3.93 -5.82 -4.82
N GLN A 45 4.66 -4.89 -5.45
CA GLN A 45 6.11 -4.81 -5.30
C GLN A 45 6.54 -4.55 -3.85
N ARG A 46 5.82 -3.70 -3.14
CA ARG A 46 6.08 -3.40 -1.72
C ARG A 46 5.85 -4.64 -0.85
N ALA A 47 4.76 -5.36 -1.06
CA ALA A 47 4.43 -6.59 -0.35
C ALA A 47 5.47 -7.69 -0.59
N MET A 48 5.89 -7.90 -1.84
CA MET A 48 6.94 -8.88 -2.17
C MET A 48 8.28 -8.55 -1.50
N ARG A 49 8.64 -7.26 -1.43
CA ARG A 49 9.85 -6.84 -0.68
C ARG A 49 9.69 -7.10 0.81
N LEU A 50 8.56 -6.76 1.41
CA LEU A 50 8.29 -7.02 2.84
C LEU A 50 8.33 -8.51 3.17
N HIS A 51 7.68 -9.35 2.36
CA HIS A 51 7.72 -10.81 2.50
C HIS A 51 9.16 -11.34 2.54
N ARG A 52 10.00 -10.89 1.60
CA ARG A 52 11.40 -11.32 1.51
C ARG A 52 12.25 -10.76 2.64
N ASP A 53 12.11 -9.48 2.95
CA ASP A 53 13.02 -8.76 3.85
C ASP A 53 12.68 -9.05 5.34
N LEU A 54 11.44 -9.44 5.64
CA LEU A 54 10.97 -9.75 7.00
C LEU A 54 10.67 -11.24 7.22
N GLU A 55 10.79 -12.08 6.19
CA GLU A 55 10.50 -13.52 6.22
C GLU A 55 9.10 -13.85 6.78
N LEU A 56 8.12 -13.01 6.48
CA LEU A 56 6.73 -13.17 6.89
C LEU A 56 5.93 -13.96 5.86
N ASP A 57 4.89 -14.64 6.30
CA ASP A 57 3.85 -15.15 5.40
C ASP A 57 2.97 -14.00 4.86
N TRP A 58 2.13 -14.28 3.87
CA TRP A 58 1.26 -13.25 3.27
C TRP A 58 0.26 -12.63 4.25
N SER A 59 -0.15 -13.38 5.29
CA SER A 59 -1.01 -12.83 6.34
C SER A 59 -0.27 -11.78 7.17
N GLY A 60 0.98 -12.04 7.56
CA GLY A 60 1.86 -11.09 8.22
C GLY A 60 2.18 -9.89 7.35
N VAL A 61 2.41 -10.09 6.05
CA VAL A 61 2.66 -8.99 5.09
C VAL A 61 1.44 -8.09 4.95
N ALA A 62 0.23 -8.64 4.86
CA ALA A 62 -1.00 -7.85 4.80
C ALA A 62 -1.16 -6.96 6.04
N LEU A 63 -0.97 -7.54 7.24
CA LEU A 63 -1.03 -6.80 8.50
C LEU A 63 0.06 -5.70 8.59
N VAL A 64 1.30 -6.01 8.25
CA VAL A 64 2.39 -5.01 8.27
C VAL A 64 2.13 -3.89 7.27
N THR A 65 1.58 -4.23 6.10
CA THR A 65 1.21 -3.24 5.09
C THR A 65 0.16 -2.27 5.63
N GLU A 66 -0.90 -2.80 6.26
CA GLU A 66 -1.93 -1.99 6.91
C GLU A 66 -1.36 -1.09 8.01
N LEU A 67 -0.52 -1.63 8.90
CA LEU A 67 0.12 -0.86 9.97
C LEU A 67 1.05 0.24 9.44
N LEU A 68 1.78 -0.01 8.35
CA LEU A 68 2.63 0.98 7.71
C LEU A 68 1.80 2.11 7.09
N ASP A 69 0.66 1.78 6.48
CA ASP A 69 -0.25 2.74 5.87
C ASP A 69 -0.96 3.58 6.96
N GLU A 70 -1.40 2.97 8.06
CA GLU A 70 -1.94 3.67 9.23
C GLU A 70 -0.90 4.62 9.83
N ARG A 71 0.34 4.15 10.04
CA ARG A 71 1.44 4.98 10.56
C ARG A 71 1.71 6.17 9.64
N GLU A 72 1.69 5.97 8.32
CA GLU A 72 1.88 7.07 7.37
C GLU A 72 0.73 8.08 7.42
N GLN A 73 -0.51 7.59 7.55
CA GLN A 73 -1.68 8.45 7.75
C GLN A 73 -1.56 9.30 9.01
N LEU A 74 -1.23 8.69 10.15
CA LEU A 74 -1.02 9.40 11.41
C LEU A 74 0.10 10.45 11.30
N ARG A 75 1.21 10.12 10.62
CA ARG A 75 2.30 11.09 10.35
C ARG A 75 1.85 12.25 9.47
N ARG A 76 1.01 12.00 8.45
CA ARG A 76 0.42 13.05 7.61
C ARG A 76 -0.43 14.00 8.44
N GLU A 77 -1.34 13.46 9.25
CA GLU A 77 -2.22 14.24 10.11
C GLU A 77 -1.43 15.07 11.12
N ASN A 78 -0.46 14.46 11.81
CA ASN A 78 0.37 15.16 12.78
C ASN A 78 1.12 16.33 12.12
N ARG A 79 1.66 16.14 10.91
CA ARG A 79 2.32 17.20 10.14
C ARG A 79 1.36 18.33 9.77
N ILE A 80 0.13 18.03 9.38
CA ILE A 80 -0.90 19.03 9.07
C ILE A 80 -1.25 19.82 10.34
N LEU A 81 -1.46 19.14 11.47
CA LEU A 81 -1.78 19.77 12.74
C LEU A 81 -0.66 20.70 13.21
N ARG A 82 0.60 20.24 13.16
CA ARG A 82 1.77 21.08 13.49
C ARG A 82 1.87 22.32 12.60
N ARG A 83 1.60 22.18 11.30
CA ARG A 83 1.58 23.33 10.37
C ARG A 83 0.48 24.33 10.71
N ARG A 84 -0.72 23.85 11.07
CA ARG A 84 -1.84 24.72 11.50
C ARG A 84 -1.50 25.45 12.81
N LEU A 85 -0.90 24.75 13.77
CA LEU A 85 -0.50 25.33 15.04
C LEU A 85 0.57 26.41 14.87
N SER A 86 1.59 26.16 14.05
CA SER A 86 2.63 27.16 13.73
C SER A 86 2.01 28.44 13.19
N ARG A 87 1.13 28.33 12.18
CA ARG A 87 0.44 29.49 11.61
C ARG A 87 -0.37 30.28 12.64
N PHE A 88 -1.08 29.59 13.53
CA PHE A 88 -1.86 30.26 14.57
C PHE A 88 -0.97 31.02 15.57
N VAL A 89 0.14 30.40 15.98
CA VAL A 89 1.12 31.05 16.87
C VAL A 89 1.77 32.24 16.18
N ASP A 90 2.16 32.11 14.90
CA ASP A 90 2.77 33.18 14.12
C ASP A 90 1.81 34.38 13.95
N ASP A 91 0.53 34.13 13.64
CA ASP A 91 -0.49 35.18 13.53
C ASP A 91 -0.71 35.92 14.88
N SER A 92 -0.66 35.19 16.00
CA SER A 92 -0.83 35.77 17.35
C SER A 92 0.37 36.58 17.86
N LEU A 93 1.54 36.45 17.22
CA LEU A 93 2.75 37.23 17.54
C LEU A 93 2.89 38.49 16.68
N THR A 94 2.05 38.64 15.65
CA THR A 94 2.02 39.80 14.76
C THR A 94 0.98 40.87 15.15
N GLU A 95 0.19 40.63 16.21
CA GLU A 95 -0.67 41.62 16.90
C GLU A 95 0.03 42.22 18.13
#